data_AF-A0A9X8P6K0-F1
#
_entry.id   AF-A0A9X8P6K0-F1
#
_cell.length_a   1.000
_cell.length_b   1.000
_cell.length_c   1.000
_cell.angle_alpha   90.00
_cell.angle_beta   90.00
_cell.angle_gamma   90.00
#
_symmetry.space_group_name_H-M   'P 1'
#
loop_
_entity.id
_entity.type
_entity.pdbx_description
1 polymer ?
#
loop_
_entity_poly.entity_id
_entity_poly.type
_entity_poly.pdbx_seq_one_letter_code
_entity_poly.pdbx_strand_id
1 'polypeptide(L)'
;MNDQETEKELLENGFTQDDITKMKKLISRGGNSEETLSILTHSLKNAFFNGFFILAILISSFFINAIFNISNDRVGILVHFIFTIFFTLPIYYLIPMNLAYKSYSYLKKKENTG
;
A
#
# COMPACT_ATOMS: atom_id res chain seq x y z
N MET A 1 -7.81 -22.80 5.27
CA MET A 1 -6.97 -22.98 4.06
C MET A 1 -5.53 -23.11 4.50
N ASN A 2 -4.78 -24.01 3.87
CA ASN A 2 -3.33 -24.12 4.05
C ASN A 2 -2.62 -22.98 3.26
N ASP A 3 -1.42 -22.59 3.67
CA ASP A 3 -0.61 -21.57 2.99
C ASP A 3 -0.27 -21.95 1.55
N GLN A 4 -0.08 -23.23 1.23
CA GLN A 4 0.16 -23.69 -0.14
C GLN A 4 -1.07 -23.51 -1.05
N GLU A 5 -2.25 -23.71 -0.50
CA GLU A 5 -3.52 -23.55 -1.21
C GLU A 5 -3.80 -22.07 -1.45
N THR A 6 -3.52 -21.23 -0.44
CA THR A 6 -3.61 -19.76 -0.52
C THR A 6 -2.61 -19.19 -1.54
N GLU A 7 -1.37 -19.68 -1.56
CA GLU A 7 -0.36 -19.26 -2.54
C GLU A 7 -0.80 -19.55 -3.97
N LYS A 8 -1.35 -20.74 -4.23
CA LYS A 8 -1.88 -21.09 -5.55
C LYS A 8 -3.03 -20.16 -5.96
N GLU A 9 -3.96 -19.89 -5.04
CA GLU A 9 -5.09 -19.00 -5.31
C GLU A 9 -4.63 -17.54 -5.58
N LEU A 10 -3.60 -17.05 -4.89
CA LEU A 10 -3.03 -15.73 -5.15
C LEU A 10 -2.33 -15.65 -6.52
N LEU A 11 -1.57 -16.68 -6.91
CA LEU A 11 -0.93 -16.75 -8.24
C LEU A 11 -1.98 -16.74 -9.36
N GLU A 12 -3.06 -17.49 -9.20
CA GLU A 12 -4.19 -17.53 -10.14
C GLU A 12 -4.94 -16.19 -10.26
N ASN A 13 -4.79 -15.31 -9.26
CA ASN A 13 -5.41 -13.98 -9.24
C ASN A 13 -4.42 -12.83 -9.48
N GLY A 14 -3.28 -13.11 -10.13
CA GLY A 14 -2.38 -12.07 -10.67
C GLY A 14 -1.29 -11.60 -9.70
N PHE A 15 -1.09 -12.28 -8.57
CA PHE A 15 0.14 -12.15 -7.79
C PHE A 15 1.28 -12.87 -8.51
N THR A 16 2.47 -12.28 -8.47
CA THR A 16 3.68 -12.92 -8.99
C THR A 16 4.38 -13.70 -7.89
N GLN A 17 5.30 -14.61 -8.24
CA GLN A 17 6.11 -15.29 -7.23
C GLN A 17 6.98 -14.33 -6.41
N ASP A 18 7.42 -13.21 -7.01
CA ASP A 18 8.13 -12.16 -6.27
C ASP A 18 7.23 -11.48 -5.23
N ASP A 19 5.96 -11.24 -5.55
CA ASP A 19 4.97 -10.72 -4.61
C ASP A 19 4.78 -11.66 -3.41
N ILE A 20 4.66 -12.96 -3.66
CA ILE A 20 4.48 -13.98 -2.61
C ILE A 20 5.74 -14.12 -1.77
N THR A 21 6.92 -14.08 -2.40
CA THR A 21 8.20 -14.09 -1.68
C THR A 21 8.33 -12.88 -0.76
N LYS A 22 7.93 -11.69 -1.21
CA LYS A 22 7.88 -10.47 -0.39
C LYS A 22 6.91 -10.61 0.78
N MET A 23 5.70 -11.16 0.55
CA MET A 23 4.72 -11.42 1.60
C MET A 23 5.24 -12.39 2.65
N LYS A 24 5.81 -13.53 2.23
CA LYS A 24 6.45 -14.50 3.15
C LYS A 24 7.61 -13.88 3.92
N LYS A 25 8.40 -13.01 3.29
CA LYS A 25 9.48 -12.28 3.96
C LYS A 25 8.95 -11.30 5.01
N LEU A 26 7.82 -10.63 4.77
CA LEU A 26 7.16 -9.77 5.75
C LEU A 26 6.70 -10.58 6.98
N ILE A 27 6.03 -11.72 6.75
CA ILE A 27 5.60 -12.66 7.82
C ILE A 27 6.81 -13.11 8.65
N SER A 28 7.87 -13.56 7.98
CA SER A 28 9.09 -14.03 8.66
C SER A 28 9.78 -12.95 9.50
N ARG A 29 9.57 -11.67 9.15
CA ARG A 29 10.14 -10.52 9.88
C ARG A 29 9.24 -10.01 11.00
N GLY A 30 7.93 -10.27 10.94
CA GLY A 30 6.97 -9.96 11.99
C GLY A 30 7.10 -10.83 13.24
N GLY A 31 7.81 -11.96 13.14
CA GLY A 31 8.11 -12.86 14.27
C GLY A 31 6.90 -13.61 14.83
N ASN A 32 5.71 -13.43 14.24
CA ASN A 32 4.48 -14.00 14.73
C ASN A 32 4.10 -15.24 13.89
N SER A 33 4.21 -16.43 14.49
CA SER A 33 4.00 -17.71 13.80
C SER A 33 2.55 -17.98 13.37
N GLU A 34 1.60 -17.14 13.79
CA GLU A 34 0.19 -17.20 13.39
C GLU A 34 -0.14 -16.33 12.16
N GLU A 35 0.79 -15.49 11.69
CA GLU A 35 0.57 -14.73 10.45
C GLU A 35 0.61 -15.65 9.23
N THR A 36 -0.56 -15.95 8.68
CA THR A 36 -0.73 -16.67 7.42
C THR A 36 -0.83 -15.72 6.24
N LEU A 37 -0.60 -16.23 5.04
CA LEU A 37 -0.69 -15.46 3.79
C LEU A 37 -2.07 -14.79 3.64
N SER A 38 -3.13 -15.44 4.13
CA SER A 38 -4.51 -14.94 4.17
C SER A 38 -4.68 -13.74 5.11
N ILE A 39 -4.15 -13.81 6.34
CA ILE A 39 -4.22 -12.71 7.31
C ILE A 39 -3.41 -11.51 6.79
N LEU A 40 -2.24 -11.77 6.22
CA LEU A 40 -1.42 -10.72 5.63
C LEU A 40 -2.12 -10.08 4.42
N THR A 41 -2.87 -10.83 3.61
CA THR A 41 -3.65 -10.29 2.49
C THR A 41 -4.73 -9.32 3.00
N HIS A 42 -5.43 -9.68 4.08
CA HIS A 42 -6.42 -8.81 4.72
C HIS A 42 -5.80 -7.56 5.36
N SER A 43 -4.67 -7.70 6.05
CA SER A 43 -3.96 -6.56 6.64
C SER A 43 -3.38 -5.64 5.57
N LEU A 44 -2.87 -6.18 4.46
CA LEU A 44 -2.44 -5.40 3.28
C LEU A 44 -3.60 -4.62 2.65
N LYS A 45 -4.80 -5.21 2.53
CA LYS A 45 -5.99 -4.48 2.08
C LYS A 45 -6.28 -3.29 2.99
N ASN A 46 -6.20 -3.47 4.31
CA ASN A 46 -6.47 -2.39 5.26
C ASN A 46 -5.36 -1.31 5.23
N ALA A 47 -4.10 -1.74 5.08
CA ALA A 47 -2.95 -0.87 4.87
C ALA A 47 -3.02 -0.11 3.53
N PHE A 48 -3.66 -0.68 2.50
CA PHE A 48 -3.93 0.02 1.24
C PHE A 48 -4.80 1.25 1.48
N PHE A 49 -5.92 1.09 2.18
CA PHE A 49 -6.84 2.19 2.46
C PHE A 49 -6.20 3.25 3.35
N ASN A 50 -5.51 2.83 4.42
CA ASN A 50 -4.81 3.78 5.28
C ASN A 50 -3.68 4.52 4.55
N GLY A 51 -2.87 3.80 3.77
CA GLY A 51 -1.79 4.40 2.97
C GLY A 51 -2.32 5.36 1.90
N PHE A 52 -3.37 4.96 1.19
CA PHE A 52 -4.03 5.78 0.18
C PHE A 52 -4.65 7.04 0.79
N PHE A 53 -5.29 6.92 1.96
CA PHE A 53 -5.89 8.05 2.67
C PHE A 53 -4.83 9.07 3.11
N ILE A 54 -3.72 8.61 3.69
CA ILE A 54 -2.59 9.48 4.07
C ILE A 54 -1.99 10.15 2.83
N LEU A 55 -1.81 9.40 1.73
CA LEU A 55 -1.32 9.95 0.46
C LEU A 55 -2.26 11.03 -0.08
N ALA A 56 -3.57 10.81 -0.05
CA ALA A 56 -4.56 11.77 -0.50
C ALA A 56 -4.54 13.06 0.33
N ILE A 57 -4.34 12.96 1.65
CA ILE A 57 -4.19 14.13 2.53
C ILE A 57 -2.93 14.92 2.18
N LEU A 58 -1.78 14.26 2.02
CA LEU A 58 -0.51 14.91 1.68
C LEU A 58 -0.58 15.64 0.33
N ILE A 59 -1.18 14.98 -0.67
CA ILE A 59 -1.37 15.56 -2.01
C ILE A 59 -2.33 16.75 -1.95
N SER A 60 -3.47 16.60 -1.26
CA SER A 60 -4.45 17.68 -1.10
C SER A 60 -3.85 18.89 -0.39
N SER A 61 -3.10 18.67 0.69
CA SER A 61 -2.38 19.73 1.41
C SER A 61 -1.40 20.47 0.52
N PHE A 62 -0.65 19.75 -0.32
CA PHE A 62 0.25 20.35 -1.29
C PHE A 62 -0.50 21.22 -2.32
N PHE A 63 -1.59 20.71 -2.91
CA PHE A 63 -2.37 21.47 -3.90
C PHE A 63 -3.03 22.71 -3.30
N ILE A 64 -3.58 22.60 -2.09
CA ILE A 64 -4.14 23.76 -1.36
C ILE A 64 -3.04 24.80 -1.17
N ASN A 65 -1.89 24.42 -0.62
CA ASN A 65 -0.78 25.36 -0.40
C ASN A 65 -0.32 26.00 -1.73
N ALA A 66 -0.14 25.19 -2.77
CA ALA A 66 0.27 25.66 -4.09
C ALA A 66 -0.74 26.66 -4.68
N ILE A 67 -2.05 26.41 -4.61
CA ILE A 67 -3.08 27.31 -5.15
C ILE A 67 -3.12 28.65 -4.40
N PHE A 68 -3.06 28.62 -3.06
CA PHE A 68 -3.20 29.82 -2.25
C PHE A 68 -1.93 30.67 -2.17
N ASN A 69 -0.73 30.09 -2.35
CA ASN A 69 0.55 30.79 -2.17
C ASN A 69 1.36 31.00 -3.47
N ILE A 70 0.81 30.65 -4.64
CA ILE A 70 1.57 30.56 -5.91
C ILE A 70 2.29 31.85 -6.34
N SER A 71 1.77 33.02 -5.96
CA SER A 71 2.24 34.32 -6.42
C SER A 71 3.23 35.00 -5.48
N ASN A 72 3.29 34.61 -4.20
CA ASN A 72 4.02 35.35 -3.17
C ASN A 72 5.27 34.65 -2.62
N ASP A 73 5.36 33.32 -2.69
CA ASP A 73 6.45 32.59 -2.02
C ASP A 73 6.90 31.33 -2.77
N ARG A 74 7.70 31.53 -3.82
CA ARG A 74 8.28 30.43 -4.61
C ARG A 74 9.22 29.55 -3.79
N VAL A 75 9.86 30.08 -2.74
CA VAL A 75 10.77 29.32 -1.87
C VAL A 75 9.95 28.41 -0.96
N GLY A 76 8.88 28.93 -0.34
CA GLY A 76 7.95 28.14 0.46
C GLY A 76 7.33 26.98 -0.31
N ILE A 77 6.93 27.20 -1.56
CA ILE A 77 6.38 26.14 -2.44
C ILE A 77 7.43 25.06 -2.72
N LEU A 78 8.68 25.45 -3.01
CA LEU A 78 9.76 24.50 -3.26
C LEU A 78 10.05 23.63 -2.02
N VAL A 79 10.09 24.26 -0.84
CA VAL A 79 10.28 23.55 0.44
C VAL A 79 9.13 22.57 0.68
N HIS A 80 7.88 23.01 0.51
CA HIS A 80 6.71 22.14 0.67
C HIS A 80 6.74 20.96 -0.30
N PHE A 81 7.12 21.18 -1.55
CA PHE A 81 7.26 20.12 -2.56
C PHE A 81 8.28 19.06 -2.14
N ILE A 82 9.45 19.47 -1.65
CA ILE A 82 10.49 18.54 -1.16
C ILE A 82 9.97 17.73 0.02
N PHE A 83 9.27 18.37 0.98
CA PHE A 83 8.65 17.66 2.10
C PHE A 83 7.60 16.66 1.63
N THR A 84 6.73 17.02 0.69
CA THR A 84 5.72 16.11 0.13
C THR A 84 6.38 14.88 -0.52
N ILE A 85 7.46 15.06 -1.29
CA ILE A 85 8.23 13.92 -1.84
C ILE A 85 8.83 13.08 -0.72
N PHE A 86 9.45 13.71 0.27
CA PHE A 86 10.09 13.01 1.38
C PHE A 86 9.09 12.16 2.18
N PHE A 87 7.88 12.65 2.43
CA PHE A 87 6.83 11.91 3.16
C PHE A 87 6.12 10.86 2.31
N THR A 88 6.09 11.01 0.99
CA THR A 88 5.47 10.01 0.09
C THR A 88 6.39 8.80 -0.17
N LEU A 89 7.71 8.98 -0.12
CA LEU A 89 8.68 7.88 -0.28
C LEU A 89 8.48 6.72 0.72
N PRO A 90 8.36 6.96 2.05
CA PRO A 90 8.05 5.91 3.01
C PRO A 90 6.72 5.23 2.70
N ILE A 91 5.69 5.97 2.25
CA ILE A 91 4.40 5.36 1.90
C ILE A 91 4.58 4.40 0.72
N TYR A 92 5.37 4.76 -0.30
CA TYR A 92 5.60 3.90 -1.46
C TYR A 92 6.53 2.71 -1.19
N TYR A 93 7.55 2.89 -0.35
CA TYR A 93 8.54 1.85 -0.03
C TYR A 93 8.13 0.95 1.14
N LEU A 94 7.46 1.48 2.16
CA LEU A 94 7.04 0.72 3.35
C LEU A 94 5.69 0.05 3.16
N ILE A 95 4.74 0.69 2.48
CA ILE A 95 3.48 0.06 2.09
C ILE A 95 3.68 -0.42 0.66
N PRO A 96 3.76 -1.72 0.40
CA PRO A 96 3.84 -2.20 -0.96
C PRO A 96 2.47 -1.97 -1.61
N MET A 97 2.23 -0.75 -2.10
CA MET A 97 0.94 -0.27 -2.60
C MET A 97 0.40 -1.17 -3.72
N ASN A 98 1.30 -1.74 -4.53
CA ASN A 98 0.98 -2.72 -5.55
C ASN A 98 0.41 -4.02 -4.94
N LEU A 99 1.09 -4.60 -3.96
CA LEU A 99 0.61 -5.78 -3.21
C LEU A 99 -0.71 -5.48 -2.49
N ALA A 100 -0.83 -4.30 -1.90
CA ALA A 100 -2.01 -3.84 -1.18
C ALA A 100 -3.23 -3.66 -2.10
N TYR A 101 -3.03 -3.13 -3.33
CA TYR A 101 -4.06 -3.07 -4.37
C TYR A 101 -4.45 -4.46 -4.89
N LYS A 102 -3.47 -5.33 -5.16
CA LYS A 102 -3.74 -6.72 -5.58
C LYS A 102 -4.55 -7.47 -4.52
N SER A 103 -4.23 -7.29 -3.24
CA SER A 103 -4.99 -7.86 -2.12
C SER A 103 -6.43 -7.35 -2.08
N TYR A 104 -6.66 -6.06 -2.30
CA TYR A 104 -8.01 -5.50 -2.41
C TYR A 104 -8.79 -6.10 -3.59
N SER A 105 -8.18 -6.14 -4.78
CA SER A 105 -8.81 -6.68 -6.00
C SER A 105 -9.19 -8.16 -5.84
N TYR A 106 -8.27 -8.96 -5.29
CA TYR A 106 -8.50 -10.38 -5.00
C TYR A 106 -9.66 -10.58 -4.04
N LEU A 107 -9.67 -9.89 -2.90
CA LEU A 107 -10.74 -10.03 -1.89
C LEU A 107 -12.10 -9.58 -2.42
N LYS A 108 -12.14 -8.50 -3.21
CA LYS A 108 -13.37 -8.03 -3.87
C LYS A 108 -13.91 -9.03 -4.89
N LYS A 109 -13.02 -9.71 -5.63
CA LYS A 109 -13.41 -10.75 -6.59
C LYS A 109 -13.94 -11.98 -5.85
N LYS A 110 -13.31 -12.38 -4.75
CA LYS A 110 -13.76 -13.49 -3.89
C LYS A 110 -15.13 -13.23 -3.28
N GLU A 111 -15.40 -12.01 -2.80
CA GLU A 111 -16.71 -11.59 -2.28
C GLU A 111 -17.85 -11.69 -3.31
N ASN A 112 -17.56 -11.38 -4.59
CA ASN A 112 -18.57 -11.47 -5.66
C ASN A 112 -18.79 -12.90 -6.20
N THR A 113 -17.97 -13.87 -5.80
CA THR A 113 -18.04 -15.26 -6.31
C THR A 113 -18.54 -16.25 -5.24
N GLY A 114 -18.82 -15.77 -4.03
CA GLY A 114 -19.43 -16.54 -2.93
C GLY A 114 -20.92 -16.25 -2.81
#